data_AF-A0A223S062-F1
#
_entry.id   AF-A0A223S062-F1
#
_cell.length_a   1.000
_cell.length_b   1.000
_cell.length_c   1.000
_cell.angle_alpha   90.00
_cell.angle_beta   90.00
_cell.angle_gamma   90.00
#
_symmetry.space_group_name_H-M   'P 1'
#
loop_
_entity.id
_entity.type
_entity.pdbx_description
1 polymer ?
#
loop_
_entity_poly.entity_id
_entity_poly.type
_entity_poly.pdbx_seq_one_letter_code
_entity_poly.pdbx_strand_id
1 'polypeptide(L)' 'MYTLWDADRGEVLSSGHTTPDTAIALMKRLLVDAARHAPGQGDIILCLEVRDADTDQVIATG' A
#
# COMPACT_ATOMS: atom_id res chain seq x y z
N MET A 1 -11.33 -3.88 3.79
CA MET A 1 -10.95 -3.17 2.55
C MET A 1 -9.53 -2.63 2.72
N TYR A 2 -8.76 -2.48 1.65
CA TYR A 2 -7.45 -1.84 1.70
C TYR A 2 -7.30 -0.80 0.59
N THR A 3 -6.47 0.21 0.83
CA THR A 3 -6.03 1.20 -0.14
C THR A 3 -4.51 1.35 0.00
N LEU A 4 -3.81 1.24 -1.11
CA LEU A 4 -2.38 1.50 -1.22
C LEU A 4 -2.17 2.72 -2.11
N TRP A 5 -1.39 3.69 -1.66
CA TRP A 5 -1.06 4.88 -2.43
C TRP A 5 0.43 5.19 -2.38
N ASP A 6 0.89 5.83 -3.45
CA ASP A 6 2.19 6.48 -3.54
C ASP A 6 2.12 7.79 -2.75
N ALA A 7 2.90 7.91 -1.68
CA ALA A 7 2.86 9.09 -0.82
C ALA A 7 3.48 10.33 -1.49
N ASP A 8 4.45 10.14 -2.38
CA ASP A 8 5.15 11.23 -3.07
C ASP A 8 4.27 11.83 -4.17
N ARG A 9 3.50 10.98 -4.85
CA ARG A 9 2.62 11.39 -5.95
C ARG A 9 1.19 11.67 -5.51
N GLY A 10 0.79 11.19 -4.34
CA GLY A 10 -0.60 11.25 -3.87
C GLY A 10 -1.56 10.41 -4.73
N GLU A 11 -1.04 9.37 -5.40
CA GLU A 11 -1.80 8.55 -6.34
C GLU A 11 -2.14 7.18 -5.74
N VAL A 12 -3.39 6.73 -5.90
CA VAL A 12 -3.79 5.38 -5.49
C VAL A 12 -3.23 4.35 -6.48
N LEU A 13 -2.42 3.43 -5.97
CA LEU A 13 -1.80 2.36 -6.74
C LEU A 13 -2.68 1.10 -6.80
N SER A 14 -3.37 0.79 -5.70
CA SER A 14 -4.27 -0.36 -5.62
C SER A 14 -5.31 -0.18 -4.52
N SER A 15 -6.51 -0.72 -4.73
CA SER A 15 -7.52 -0.82 -3.68
C SER A 15 -8.35 -2.09 -3.86
N GLY A 16 -8.92 -2.60 -2.77
CA GLY A 16 -9.81 -3.76 -2.88
C GLY A 16 -10.20 -4.40 -1.55
N HIS A 17 -10.82 -5.57 -1.67
CA HIS A 17 -11.26 -6.40 -0.55
C HIS A 17 -10.35 -7.62 -0.44
N THR A 18 -9.55 -7.67 0.62
CA THR A 18 -8.68 -8.81 0.91
C THR A 18 -8.40 -8.88 2.41
N THR A 19 -7.72 -9.94 2.86
CA THR A 19 -7.27 -10.07 4.25
C THR A 19 -6.07 -9.15 4.51
N PRO A 20 -5.88 -8.67 5.75
CA PRO A 20 -4.72 -7.84 6.10
C PRO A 20 -3.38 -8.45 5.68
N ASP A 21 -3.20 -9.77 5.87
CA ASP A 21 -1.97 -10.48 5.47
C ASP A 21 -1.69 -10.41 3.96
N THR A 22 -2.75 -10.50 3.14
CA THR A 22 -2.62 -10.41 1.68
C THR A 22 -2.29 -8.97 1.27
N ALA A 23 -2.88 -7.97 1.92
CA ALA A 23 -2.57 -6.57 1.67
C ALA A 23 -1.09 -6.25 1.98
N ILE A 24 -0.58 -6.76 3.10
CA ILE A 24 0.85 -6.64 3.48
C ILE A 24 1.76 -7.32 2.46
N ALA A 25 1.39 -8.51 1.96
CA ALA A 25 2.17 -9.21 0.94
C ALA A 25 2.23 -8.44 -0.39
N LEU A 26 1.12 -7.82 -0.80
CA LEU A 26 1.06 -6.95 -1.98
C LEU A 26 1.94 -5.70 -1.83
N MET A 27 1.88 -5.04 -0.66
CA MET A 27 2.72 -3.88 -0.36
C MET A 27 4.21 -4.23 -0.45
N LYS A 28 4.64 -5.34 0.17
CA LYS A 28 6.03 -5.82 0.08
C LYS A 28 6.48 -6.08 -1.35
N ARG A 29 5.61 -6.67 -2.17
CA ARG A 29 5.93 -6.93 -3.58
C ARG A 29 6.13 -5.63 -4.35
N LEU A 30 5.27 -4.64 -4.13
CA LEU A 30 5.36 -3.33 -4.78
C LEU A 30 6.60 -2.54 -4.35
N LEU A 31 7.01 -2.61 -3.07
CA LEU A 31 8.28 -2.04 -2.61
C LEU A 31 9.47 -2.68 -3.33
N VAL A 32 9.48 -4.01 -3.46
CA VAL A 32 10.55 -4.73 -4.16
C VAL A 32 10.58 -4.37 -5.64
N ASP A 33 9.42 -4.29 -6.28
CA ASP A 33 9.33 -3.91 -7.70
C ASP A 33 9.77 -2.46 -7.91
N ALA A 34 9.35 -1.52 -7.05
CA ALA A 34 9.77 -0.12 -7.11
C ALA A 34 11.29 0.01 -6.95
N ALA A 35 11.88 -0.67 -5.95
CA ALA A 35 13.33 -0.67 -5.73
C ALA A 35 14.12 -1.25 -6.92
N ARG A 36 13.55 -2.20 -7.67
CA ARG A 36 14.17 -2.78 -8.87
C ARG A 36 14.11 -1.85 -10.08
N HIS A 37 13.05 -1.08 -10.24
CA HIS A 37 12.84 -0.23 -11.42
C HIS A 37 13.52 1.14 -11.30
N ALA A 38 13.81 1.60 -10.09
CA ALA A 38 14.47 2.88 -9.85
C ALA A 38 15.67 2.75 -8.89
N PRO A 39 16.69 1.93 -9.22
CA PRO A 39 17.87 1.79 -8.36
C PRO A 39 18.57 3.16 -8.21
N GLY A 40 18.54 3.72 -7.01
CA GLY A 40 19.16 5.00 -6.66
C GLY A 40 18.22 6.21 -6.61
N GLN A 41 16.91 6.07 -6.85
CA GLN A 41 15.93 7.13 -6.57
C GLN A 41 15.51 7.08 -5.11
N GLY A 42 16.20 7.84 -4.24
CA GLY A 42 15.72 8.24 -2.91
C GLY A 42 15.13 7.11 -2.03
N ASP A 43 14.40 7.52 -1.00
CA ASP A 43 13.56 6.61 -0.22
C ASP A 43 12.19 6.53 -0.91
N ILE A 44 11.66 5.33 -1.15
CA ILE A 44 10.31 5.13 -1.68
C ILE A 44 9.35 4.97 -0.49
N ILE A 45 8.38 5.87 -0.37
CA ILE A 45 7.36 5.83 0.69
C ILE A 45 6.03 5.34 0.11
N LEU A 46 5.67 4.10 0.45
CA LEU A 46 4.34 3.56 0.19
C LEU A 46 3.52 3.58 1.48
N CYS A 47 2.26 3.95 1.38
CA CYS A 47 1.35 3.96 2.52
C CYS A 47 0.18 2.99 2.28
N LEU A 48 -0.06 2.12 3.24
CA LEU A 48 -1.17 1.19 3.27
C LEU A 48 -2.18 1.61 4.33
N GLU A 49 -3.44 1.74 3.94
CA GLU A 49 -4.57 1.85 4.87
C GLU A 49 -5.42 0.60 4.76
N VAL A 50 -5.68 -0.02 5.91
CA VAL A 50 -6.63 -1.12 6.02
C VAL A 50 -7.86 -0.58 6.73
N ARG A 51 -9.02 -0.74 6.10
CA ARG A 51 -10.33 -0.35 6.62
C ARG A 51 -11.20 -1.55 6.91
N ASP A 52 -12.01 -1.44 7.94
CA ASP A 52 -13.16 -2.32 8.15
C ASP A 52 -14.18 -2.10 7.03
N ALA A 53 -14.68 -3.19 6.43
CA ALA A 53 -15.53 -3.09 5.25
C ALA A 53 -16.97 -2.68 5.57
N ASP A 54 -17.43 -2.93 6.80
CA ASP A 54 -18.81 -2.69 7.23
C ASP A 54 -18.98 -1.28 7.81
N THR A 55 -17.94 -0.76 8.46
CA THR A 55 -17.95 0.53 9.16
C THR A 55 -17.16 1.63 8.47
N ASP A 56 -16.39 1.29 7.42
CA ASP A 56 -15.47 2.18 6.70
C ASP A 56 -14.43 2.87 7.62
N GLN A 57 -14.17 2.30 8.79
CA GLN A 57 -13.20 2.81 9.75
C GLN A 57 -11.80 2.28 9.46
N VAL A 58 -10.76 3.12 9.63
CA VAL A 58 -9.36 2.70 9.53
C VAL A 58 -8.99 1.83 10.72
N ILE A 59 -8.48 0.63 10.46
CA ILE A 59 -8.08 -0.35 11.49
C ILE A 59 -6.57 -0.59 11.53
N ALA A 60 -5.83 -0.25 10.47
CA ALA A 60 -4.37 -0.26 10.46
C ALA A 60 -3.80 0.67 9.38
N THR A 61 -2.63 1.24 9.65
CA THR A 61 -1.84 2.04 8.69
C THR A 61 -0.38 1.59 8.71
N GLY A 62 0.31 1.61 7.57
CA GLY A 62 1.73 1.23 7.47
C GLY A 62 2.44 1.79 6.25
#